data_AF-A0A926TLB8-F1
#
_entry.id   AF-A0A926TLB8-F1
#
_cell.length_a   1.000
_cell.length_b   1.000
_cell.length_c   1.000
_cell.angle_alpha   90.00
_cell.angle_beta   90.00
_cell.angle_gamma   90.00
#
_symmetry.space_group_name_H-M   'P 1'
#
loop_
_entity.id
_entity.type
_entity.pdbx_description
1 polymer ?
#
loop_
_entity_poly.entity_id
_entity_poly.type
_entity_poly.pdbx_seq_one_letter_code
_entity_poly.pdbx_strand_id
1 'polypeptide(L)'
;MKKLLDQRGNRPTAIILSALLTMPLFVGCGQPQASVPPPVDNTRTTATAPNATPAAPKKGLNKVQKGAIVLAGAAALYYLYNRQKNAKADAGANSKYYLSKNGRVYYRDANRQVHWVTPPPNGIQVPAEEAQQYRDYQGYNNRSTGRDLTSVPEAQSATY
;
A
#
# COMPACT_ATOMS: atom_id res chain seq x y z
N MET A 1 -30.20 -58.97 -10.27
CA MET A 1 -29.27 -59.20 -11.40
C MET A 1 -29.95 -58.80 -12.71
N LYS A 2 -29.49 -57.75 -13.39
CA LYS A 2 -29.81 -57.46 -14.81
C LYS A 2 -28.79 -56.44 -15.39
N LYS A 3 -27.83 -57.04 -16.10
CA LYS A 3 -27.03 -56.61 -17.27
C LYS A 3 -26.44 -55.19 -17.37
N LEU A 4 -25.10 -55.16 -17.44
CA LEU A 4 -24.22 -54.19 -18.10
C LEU A 4 -24.04 -54.54 -19.61
N LEU A 5 -23.37 -53.63 -20.34
CA LEU A 5 -22.89 -53.63 -21.75
C LEU A 5 -23.95 -53.19 -22.79
N ASP A 6 -23.72 -52.37 -23.81
CA ASP A 6 -22.53 -51.89 -24.57
C ASP A 6 -23.01 -50.67 -25.41
N GLN A 7 -22.31 -49.53 -25.60
CA GLN A 7 -21.14 -49.20 -26.44
C GLN A 7 -21.43 -48.86 -27.94
N ARG A 8 -20.89 -47.69 -28.39
CA ARG A 8 -20.57 -47.23 -29.78
C ARG A 8 -21.72 -47.06 -30.79
N GLY A 9 -21.75 -46.10 -31.73
CA GLY A 9 -20.80 -45.08 -32.18
C GLY A 9 -21.33 -44.34 -33.44
N ASN A 10 -20.69 -43.20 -33.73
CA ASN A 10 -20.54 -42.45 -35.00
C ASN A 10 -21.72 -41.76 -35.75
N ARG A 11 -21.68 -40.41 -35.66
CA ARG A 11 -21.81 -39.32 -36.69
C ARG A 11 -21.96 -39.76 -38.17
N PRO A 12 -22.74 -39.07 -39.04
CA PRO A 12 -22.51 -37.66 -39.47
C PRO A 12 -23.84 -36.87 -39.66
N THR A 13 -23.90 -35.53 -39.80
CA THR A 13 -23.55 -34.73 -40.98
C THR A 13 -23.91 -33.27 -40.65
N ALA A 14 -23.06 -32.33 -41.05
CA ALA A 14 -23.28 -30.90 -40.94
C ALA A 14 -24.47 -30.42 -41.79
N ILE A 15 -25.30 -29.52 -41.26
CA ILE A 15 -26.05 -28.57 -42.08
C ILE A 15 -25.85 -27.18 -41.49
N ILE A 16 -25.15 -26.39 -42.29
CA ILE A 16 -24.87 -24.96 -42.14
C ILE A 16 -26.18 -24.22 -42.42
N LEU A 17 -26.70 -23.45 -41.45
CA LEU A 17 -27.67 -22.39 -41.73
C LEU A 17 -27.11 -21.04 -41.27
N SER A 18 -26.43 -20.41 -42.22
CA SER A 18 -26.04 -19.01 -42.23
C SER A 18 -27.28 -18.14 -42.46
N ALA A 19 -27.84 -17.57 -41.40
CA ALA A 19 -28.70 -16.39 -41.49
C ALA A 19 -28.89 -15.80 -40.09
N LEU A 20 -28.18 -14.69 -39.79
CA LEU A 20 -28.62 -13.60 -38.90
C LEU A 20 -27.50 -12.56 -38.84
N LEU A 21 -27.17 -11.99 -40.00
CA LEU A 21 -26.41 -10.76 -40.10
C LEU A 21 -27.41 -9.60 -39.95
N THR A 22 -27.81 -9.28 -38.71
CA THR A 22 -28.48 -8.00 -38.41
C THR A 22 -28.00 -7.45 -37.06
N MET A 23 -27.13 -6.46 -37.19
CA MET A 23 -26.77 -5.36 -36.28
C MET A 23 -26.31 -5.62 -34.83
N PRO A 24 -25.25 -4.89 -34.40
CA PRO A 24 -24.72 -4.96 -33.06
C PRO A 24 -25.61 -4.12 -32.14
N LEU A 25 -26.36 -4.77 -31.25
CA LEU A 25 -26.79 -4.09 -30.05
C LEU A 25 -25.56 -3.97 -29.16
N PHE A 26 -24.90 -2.81 -29.24
CA PHE A 26 -23.96 -2.34 -28.24
C PHE A 26 -24.69 -2.33 -26.88
N VAL A 27 -24.67 -3.46 -26.18
CA VAL A 27 -24.93 -3.48 -24.74
C VAL A 27 -23.64 -2.97 -24.08
N GLY A 28 -23.46 -1.66 -24.18
CA GLY A 28 -22.59 -0.93 -23.29
C GLY A 28 -23.21 -0.97 -21.90
N CYS A 29 -22.98 -2.05 -21.15
CA CYS A 29 -23.05 -1.99 -19.70
C CYS A 29 -21.89 -1.10 -19.27
N GLY A 30 -22.15 0.21 -19.27
CA GLY A 30 -21.36 1.19 -18.57
C GLY A 30 -21.20 0.70 -17.15
N GLN A 31 -19.99 0.24 -16.86
CA GLN A 31 -19.55 -0.06 -15.51
C GLN A 31 -19.87 1.20 -14.70
N PRO A 32 -20.70 1.15 -13.64
CA PRO A 32 -20.77 2.27 -12.73
C PRO A 32 -19.34 2.41 -12.25
N GLN A 33 -18.69 3.47 -12.71
CA GLN A 33 -17.41 3.90 -12.21
C GLN A 33 -17.69 4.12 -10.74
N ALA A 34 -17.34 3.11 -9.93
CA ALA A 34 -17.40 3.20 -8.50
C ALA A 34 -16.67 4.50 -8.23
N SER A 35 -17.42 5.51 -7.78
CA SER A 35 -16.89 6.80 -7.41
C SER A 35 -15.99 6.49 -6.24
N VAL A 36 -14.73 6.12 -6.55
CA VAL A 36 -13.71 5.85 -5.56
C VAL A 36 -13.66 7.15 -4.79
N PRO A 37 -14.12 7.14 -3.52
CA PRO A 37 -14.21 8.37 -2.77
C PRO A 37 -12.82 9.02 -2.79
N PRO A 38 -12.74 10.34 -2.97
CA PRO A 38 -11.47 11.02 -3.10
C PRO A 38 -10.60 10.62 -1.89
N PRO A 39 -9.31 10.29 -2.11
CA PRO A 39 -8.40 9.94 -1.03
C PRO A 39 -8.49 10.98 0.08
N VAL A 40 -8.78 10.55 1.30
CA VAL A 40 -8.88 11.45 2.45
C VAL A 40 -7.47 11.82 2.85
N ASP A 41 -7.09 13.07 2.60
CA ASP A 41 -5.76 13.57 2.94
C ASP A 41 -5.72 14.06 4.39
N ASN A 42 -5.49 13.13 5.31
CA ASN A 42 -5.28 13.44 6.73
C ASN A 42 -3.90 14.10 7.00
N THR A 43 -3.07 14.35 5.98
CA THR A 43 -1.81 15.11 6.15
C THR A 43 -2.04 16.62 6.22
N ARG A 44 -3.23 17.09 5.80
CA ARG A 44 -3.63 18.51 5.80
C ARG A 44 -4.52 18.85 7.00
N THR A 45 -4.13 18.49 8.21
CA THR A 45 -4.54 19.30 9.36
C THR A 45 -3.82 20.63 9.25
N THR A 46 -4.59 21.71 9.06
CA THR A 46 -4.17 23.11 9.20
C THR A 46 -3.66 23.36 10.62
N ALA A 47 -2.43 22.95 10.91
CA ALA A 47 -1.71 23.35 12.09
C ALA A 47 -0.97 24.63 11.75
N THR A 48 -1.54 25.76 12.16
CA THR A 48 -0.80 27.00 12.40
C THR A 48 0.49 26.63 13.14
N ALA A 49 1.64 26.85 12.50
CA ALA A 49 2.93 26.58 13.10
C ALA A 49 3.07 27.37 14.42
N PRO A 50 3.27 26.73 15.59
CA PRO A 50 3.91 27.41 16.68
C PRO A 50 5.40 27.42 16.38
N ASN A 51 5.93 28.63 16.25
CA ASN A 51 7.36 28.93 16.18
C ASN A 51 8.06 28.28 17.38
N ALA A 52 8.65 27.09 17.20
CA ALA A 52 9.37 26.38 18.24
C ALA A 52 10.88 26.59 18.03
N THR A 53 11.43 27.51 18.81
CA THR A 53 12.87 27.70 19.09
C THR A 53 13.61 26.35 19.27
N PRO A 54 14.86 26.21 18.79
CA PRO A 54 15.63 24.98 18.94
C PRO A 54 16.02 24.77 20.41
N ALA A 55 15.24 23.95 21.12
CA ALA A 55 15.60 23.51 22.47
C ALA A 55 16.68 22.43 22.38
N ALA A 56 17.84 22.75 22.94
CA ALA A 56 18.99 21.88 23.13
C ALA A 56 18.61 20.51 23.75
N PRO A 57 19.36 19.43 23.44
CA PRO A 57 19.00 18.06 23.79
C PRO A 57 19.09 17.84 25.30
N LYS A 58 17.94 17.61 25.96
CA LYS A 58 17.92 17.19 27.37
C LYS A 58 18.30 15.71 27.47
N LYS A 59 19.60 15.55 27.69
CA LYS A 59 20.30 14.40 28.26
C LYS A 59 19.53 13.80 29.44
N GLY A 60 19.09 12.56 29.28
CA GLY A 60 18.51 11.78 30.37
C GLY A 60 17.60 10.68 29.85
N LEU A 61 18.15 9.67 29.18
CA LEU A 61 17.36 8.55 28.69
C LEU A 61 18.15 7.24 28.93
N ASN A 62 17.50 6.34 29.68
CA ASN A 62 17.97 5.08 30.28
C ASN A 62 18.80 4.18 29.36
N LYS A 63 19.64 3.31 29.93
CA LYS A 63 20.55 2.36 29.23
C LYS A 63 19.90 1.49 28.13
N VAL A 64 18.57 1.44 28.03
CA VAL A 64 17.81 0.83 26.93
C VAL A 64 17.92 1.61 25.60
N GLN A 65 18.24 2.91 25.62
CA GLN A 65 18.46 3.70 24.40
C GLN A 65 19.84 3.56 23.76
N LYS A 66 20.78 2.81 24.33
CA LYS A 66 22.10 2.64 23.73
C LYS A 66 22.09 1.87 22.40
N GLY A 67 20.96 1.27 22.02
CA GLY A 67 20.78 0.56 20.75
C GLY A 67 19.49 0.91 20.00
N ALA A 68 18.73 1.93 20.40
CA ALA A 68 17.52 2.33 19.66
C ALA A 68 17.84 3.50 18.73
N ILE A 69 17.58 3.33 17.44
CA ILE A 69 17.71 4.38 16.43
C ILE A 69 16.34 5.02 16.22
N VAL A 70 16.31 6.35 16.18
CA VAL A 70 15.10 7.11 15.84
C VAL A 70 14.94 7.14 14.33
N LEU A 71 13.84 6.62 13.81
CA LEU A 71 13.45 6.76 12.41
C LEU A 71 12.39 7.84 12.29
N ALA A 72 12.65 8.87 11.48
CA ALA A 72 11.70 9.93 11.13
C ALA A 72 11.45 9.94 9.61
N GLY A 73 10.52 10.77 9.13
CA GLY A 73 10.33 11.04 7.70
C GLY A 73 10.17 9.79 6.83
N ALA A 74 10.99 9.70 5.77
CA ALA A 74 10.96 8.59 4.82
C ALA A 74 11.32 7.24 5.47
N ALA A 75 12.34 7.21 6.33
CA ALA A 75 12.74 6.00 7.03
C ALA A 75 11.62 5.46 7.94
N ALA A 76 10.90 6.35 8.64
CA ALA A 76 9.75 5.97 9.45
C ALA A 76 8.61 5.38 8.60
N LEU A 77 8.29 6.03 7.47
CA LEU A 77 7.27 5.55 6.55
C LEU A 77 7.62 4.17 5.98
N TYR A 78 8.88 3.97 5.59
CA TYR A 78 9.30 2.69 5.03
C TYR A 78 9.29 1.56 6.07
N TYR A 79 9.64 1.88 7.32
CA TYR A 79 9.51 0.95 8.44
C TYR A 79 8.05 0.51 8.64
N LEU A 80 7.11 1.46 8.69
CA LEU A 80 5.68 1.16 8.81
C LEU A 80 5.18 0.32 7.64
N TYR A 81 5.54 0.69 6.42
CA TYR A 81 5.23 -0.09 5.22
C TYR A 81 5.73 -1.53 5.34
N ASN A 82 7.01 -1.74 5.68
CA ASN A 82 7.58 -3.08 5.78
C ASN A 82 6.91 -3.95 6.86
N ARG A 83 6.41 -3.35 7.95
CA ARG A 83 5.65 -4.08 8.97
C ARG A 83 4.27 -4.54 8.48
N GLN A 84 3.61 -3.76 7.64
CA GLN A 84 2.22 -3.98 7.24
C GLN A 84 2.04 -4.41 5.78
N LYS A 85 3.11 -4.50 4.97
CA LYS A 85 3.02 -4.90 3.55
C LYS A 85 2.51 -6.34 3.34
N ASN A 86 2.84 -7.24 4.27
CA ASN A 86 2.48 -8.66 4.21
C ASN A 86 1.23 -9.00 5.03
N ALA A 87 0.62 -8.02 5.68
CA ALA A 87 -0.59 -8.24 6.45
C ALA A 87 -1.80 -8.46 5.51
N LYS A 88 -2.78 -9.24 5.97
CA LYS A 88 -3.99 -9.56 5.20
C LYS A 88 -4.87 -8.32 5.13
N ALA A 89 -5.31 -7.93 3.94
CA ALA A 89 -6.16 -6.74 3.75
C ALA A 89 -7.47 -6.80 4.57
N ASP A 90 -7.97 -8.00 4.85
CA ASP A 90 -9.22 -8.22 5.60
C ASP A 90 -9.05 -8.18 7.14
N ALA A 91 -7.83 -7.96 7.66
CA ALA A 91 -7.55 -8.02 9.11
C ALA A 91 -7.99 -6.77 9.90
N GLY A 92 -8.64 -5.79 9.27
CA GLY A 92 -9.16 -4.57 9.90
C GLY A 92 -8.80 -3.28 9.17
N ALA A 93 -9.32 -2.14 9.64
CA ALA A 93 -8.88 -0.82 9.15
C ALA A 93 -7.37 -0.68 9.43
N ASN A 94 -6.57 -0.29 8.42
CA ASN A 94 -5.10 -0.17 8.47
C ASN A 94 -4.34 -1.49 8.40
N SER A 95 -4.97 -2.56 7.94
CA SER A 95 -4.36 -3.89 7.90
C SER A 95 -3.19 -3.98 6.91
N LYS A 96 -3.32 -3.43 5.70
CA LYS A 96 -2.30 -3.52 4.64
C LYS A 96 -1.86 -2.15 4.14
N TYR A 97 -0.55 -1.96 4.13
CA TYR A 97 0.08 -0.72 3.69
C TYR A 97 0.61 -0.89 2.27
N TYR A 98 0.47 0.17 1.49
CA TYR A 98 0.85 0.25 0.09
C TYR A 98 1.77 1.45 -0.09
N LEU A 99 2.70 1.32 -1.03
CA LEU A 99 3.58 2.41 -1.41
C LEU A 99 3.08 2.99 -2.74
N SER A 100 2.95 4.30 -2.81
CA SER A 100 2.62 5.03 -4.02
C SER A 100 3.90 5.34 -4.80
N LYS A 101 3.78 5.50 -6.13
CA LYS A 101 4.87 5.94 -7.01
C LYS A 101 5.53 7.25 -6.57
N ASN A 102 4.81 8.11 -5.85
CA ASN A 102 5.31 9.37 -5.32
C ASN A 102 6.06 9.21 -3.99
N GLY A 103 6.40 7.99 -3.57
CA GLY A 103 7.10 7.73 -2.30
C GLY A 103 6.26 7.97 -1.05
N ARG A 104 4.93 8.03 -1.18
CA ARG A 104 3.99 8.17 -0.06
C ARG A 104 3.42 6.81 0.30
N VAL A 105 3.27 6.52 1.59
CA VAL A 105 2.62 5.31 2.07
C VAL A 105 1.15 5.59 2.30
N TYR A 106 0.28 4.67 1.90
CA TYR A 106 -1.16 4.74 2.14
C TYR A 106 -1.70 3.37 2.55
N TYR A 107 -2.85 3.36 3.20
CA TYR A 107 -3.62 2.13 3.44
C TYR A 107 -5.03 2.29 2.90
N ARG A 108 -5.75 1.17 2.81
CA ARG A 108 -7.17 1.15 2.49
C ARG A 108 -7.95 0.73 3.73
N ASP A 109 -9.03 1.43 4.02
CA ASP A 109 -9.94 1.04 5.10
C ASP A 109 -10.95 -0.03 4.65
N ALA A 110 -11.86 -0.43 5.54
CA ALA A 110 -12.90 -1.41 5.24
C ALA A 110 -13.83 -0.98 4.08
N ASN A 111 -13.97 0.33 3.86
CA ASN A 111 -14.76 0.92 2.77
C ASN A 111 -13.94 1.09 1.47
N ARG A 112 -12.70 0.56 1.44
CA ARG A 112 -11.73 0.71 0.34
C ARG A 112 -11.31 2.16 0.08
N GLN A 113 -11.54 3.08 1.02
CA GLN A 113 -11.06 4.46 0.91
C GLN A 113 -9.55 4.51 1.14
N VAL A 114 -8.86 5.34 0.37
CA VAL A 114 -7.42 5.54 0.49
C VAL A 114 -7.14 6.57 1.56
N HIS A 115 -6.30 6.19 2.52
CA HIS A 115 -5.82 7.06 3.59
C HIS A 115 -4.30 7.16 3.54
N TRP A 116 -3.79 8.38 3.46
CA TRP A 116 -2.35 8.64 3.48
C TRP A 116 -1.80 8.50 4.90
N VAL A 117 -0.68 7.79 5.02
CA VAL A 117 0.03 7.64 6.29
C VAL A 117 0.89 8.88 6.53
N THR A 118 0.72 9.49 7.70
CA THR A 118 1.55 10.61 8.15
C THR A 118 2.68 10.06 9.03
N PRO A 119 3.96 10.38 8.74
CA PRO A 119 5.04 9.98 9.63
C PRO A 119 4.89 10.69 10.98
N PRO A 120 5.13 9.99 12.11
CA PRO A 120 5.06 10.61 13.42
C PRO A 120 6.14 11.70 13.56
N PRO A 121 5.80 12.89 14.10
CA PRO A 121 6.68 14.05 14.11
C PRO A 121 7.93 13.86 14.99
N ASN A 122 7.82 13.06 16.05
CA ASN A 122 8.94 12.74 16.95
C ASN A 122 9.75 11.52 16.49
N GLY A 123 9.40 10.93 15.33
CA GLY A 123 9.95 9.67 14.87
C GLY A 123 9.51 8.45 15.68
N ILE A 124 10.03 7.28 15.31
CA ILE A 124 9.77 5.98 15.93
C ILE A 124 11.11 5.44 16.43
N GLN A 125 11.15 4.98 17.68
CA GLN A 125 12.33 4.29 18.22
C GLN A 125 12.29 2.84 17.77
N VAL A 126 13.30 2.43 17.01
CA VAL A 126 13.44 1.08 16.45
C VAL A 126 14.79 0.50 16.89
N PRO A 127 14.90 -0.79 17.23
CA PRO A 127 16.19 -1.43 17.53
C PRO A 127 17.19 -1.22 16.38
N ALA A 128 18.46 -1.03 16.71
CA ALA A 128 19.50 -0.71 15.74
C ALA A 128 19.61 -1.77 14.64
N GLU A 129 19.41 -3.04 14.99
CA GLU A 129 19.47 -4.19 14.08
C GLU A 129 18.39 -4.08 13.00
N GLU A 130 17.16 -3.72 13.39
CA GLU A 130 16.07 -3.47 12.46
C GLU A 130 16.28 -2.16 11.69
N ALA A 131 16.83 -1.14 12.34
CA ALA A 131 17.02 0.19 11.79
C ALA A 131 18.08 0.22 10.67
N GLN A 132 19.10 -0.64 10.73
CA GLN A 132 20.24 -0.66 9.81
C GLN A 132 19.84 -0.73 8.33
N GLN A 133 18.76 -1.44 8.00
CA GLN A 133 18.25 -1.52 6.62
C GLN A 133 17.72 -0.17 6.10
N TYR A 134 17.42 0.77 7.00
CA TYR A 134 16.88 2.09 6.68
C TYR A 134 17.94 3.21 6.69
N ARG A 135 19.22 2.88 6.88
CA ARG A 135 20.30 3.86 7.08
C ARG A 135 20.50 4.87 5.94
N ASP A 136 20.13 4.47 4.73
CA ASP A 136 20.31 5.29 3.52
C ASP A 136 19.13 6.25 3.28
N TYR A 137 18.06 6.15 4.07
CA TYR A 137 16.85 6.94 3.88
C TYR A 137 16.84 8.19 4.75
N GLN A 138 16.18 9.23 4.23
CA GLN A 138 15.94 10.46 4.98
C GLN A 138 15.18 10.16 6.28
N GLY A 139 15.67 10.73 7.38
CA GLY A 139 15.10 10.58 8.71
C GLY A 139 15.70 9.46 9.54
N TYR A 140 16.66 8.69 9.02
CA TYR A 140 17.45 7.77 9.84
C TYR A 140 18.25 8.55 10.89
N ASN A 141 18.03 8.25 12.17
CA ASN A 141 18.60 8.96 13.31
C ASN A 141 18.41 10.49 13.23
N ASN A 142 17.21 10.94 12.83
CA ASN A 142 16.86 12.36 12.61
C ASN A 142 17.71 13.08 11.55
N ARG A 143 18.35 12.37 10.62
CA ARG A 143 19.06 12.99 9.50
C ARG A 143 18.08 13.62 8.52
N SER A 144 18.35 14.85 8.10
CA SER A 144 17.59 15.53 7.04
C SER A 144 18.02 15.13 5.63
N THR A 145 19.14 14.43 5.48
CA THR A 145 19.68 13.95 4.22
C THR A 145 19.41 12.45 4.04
N GLY A 146 19.44 11.98 2.80
CA GLY A 146 19.23 10.57 2.43
C GLY A 146 18.31 10.42 1.23
N ARG A 147 18.02 9.18 0.87
CA ARG A 147 17.06 8.85 -0.19
C ARG A 147 15.63 8.91 0.36
N ASP A 148 14.70 9.30 -0.49
CA ASP A 148 13.28 9.18 -0.22
C ASP A 148 12.74 7.82 -0.71
N LEU A 149 11.43 7.62 -0.53
CA LEU A 149 10.77 6.38 -0.96
C LEU A 149 10.36 6.39 -2.44
N THR A 150 10.68 7.42 -3.22
CA THR A 150 10.45 7.39 -4.67
C THR A 150 11.47 6.50 -5.37
N SER A 151 12.66 6.39 -4.79
CA SER A 151 13.79 5.63 -5.32
C SER A 151 13.74 4.12 -5.04
N VAL A 152 12.77 3.65 -4.24
CA VAL A 152 12.69 2.21 -3.91
C VAL A 152 11.98 1.43 -5.03
N PRO A 153 12.43 0.19 -5.34
CA PRO A 153 11.86 -0.62 -6.42
C PRO A 153 10.34 -0.81 -6.31
N GLU A 154 9.84 -0.95 -5.09
CA GLU A 154 8.40 -1.11 -4.80
C GLU A 154 7.58 0.14 -5.15
N ALA A 155 8.16 1.34 -5.04
CA ALA A 155 7.48 2.56 -5.48
C ALA A 155 7.51 2.68 -7.00
N GLN A 156 8.63 2.32 -7.63
CA GLN A 156 8.79 2.37 -9.07
C GLN A 156 7.87 1.39 -9.80
N SER A 157 7.56 0.26 -9.17
CA SER A 157 6.63 -0.75 -9.68
C SER A 157 5.17 -0.51 -9.28
N ALA A 158 4.87 0.54 -8.50
CA ALA A 158 3.51 0.84 -8.08
C ALA A 158 2.68 1.45 -9.22
N THR A 159 1.73 0.67 -9.75
CA THR A 159 0.72 1.13 -10.72
C THR A 159 -0.40 1.88 -10.00
N TYR A 160 -0.87 2.97 -10.61
CA TYR A 160 -1.87 3.90 -10.04
C TYR A 160 -3.27 3.27 -9.95
#